data_AF-A0AA51NB07-F1
#
_entry.id   AF-A0AA51NB07-F1
#
_cell.length_a   1.000
_cell.length_b   1.000
_cell.length_c   1.000
_cell.angle_alpha   90.00
_cell.angle_beta   90.00
_cell.angle_gamma   90.00
#
_symmetry.space_group_name_H-M   'P 1'
#
loop_
_entity.id
_entity.type
_entity.pdbx_description
1 polymer ?
#
loop_
_entity_poly.entity_id
_entity_poly.type
_entity_poly.pdbx_seq_one_letter_code
_entity_poly.pdbx_strand_id
1 'polypeptide(L)'
;MRLFIIILFVISFSGLQAQDYESVHIEKGRNPDIDNTIFKTGRGFLYQLSIYESGDEKQLVFSDTDWDFEEISQESSKGQVNSIIYLTASVNRSKRINKKQTEVIIGFEPQGKTFQNTGIVENAQNIWLHPPRSNFFKILELCPFPYVKFSSADLKWQDKIKIDQKWQDSRWATWEGDQTIDLIYANKGFKNIASHLGEFRCLITKSTAKSTFGESILTTYFNSEVGFVKMEYEILGRYTVLLELVEIKEFGEILSPEDYLIKKRR
;
A
#
# COMPACT_ATOMS: atom_id res chain seq x y z
N MET A 1 -43.15 24.66 34.19
CA MET A 1 -42.02 24.70 33.24
C MET A 1 -41.14 23.48 33.48
N ARG A 2 -41.22 22.46 32.63
CA ARG A 2 -40.30 21.32 32.63
C ARG A 2 -39.43 21.42 31.39
N LEU A 3 -38.14 21.66 31.59
CA LEU A 3 -37.15 21.80 30.53
C LEU A 3 -36.71 20.39 30.09
N PHE A 4 -37.13 19.96 28.90
CA PHE A 4 -36.60 18.75 28.28
C PHE A 4 -35.25 19.08 27.63
N ILE A 5 -34.17 18.55 28.20
CA ILE A 5 -32.86 18.57 27.55
C ILE A 5 -32.86 17.44 26.53
N ILE A 6 -32.98 17.79 25.24
CA ILE A 6 -32.77 16.87 24.13
C ILE A 6 -31.25 16.74 23.97
N ILE A 7 -30.69 15.62 24.43
CA ILE A 7 -29.31 15.24 24.13
C ILE A 7 -29.29 14.78 22.66
N LEU A 8 -28.80 15.64 21.78
CA LEU A 8 -28.54 15.30 20.40
C LEU A 8 -27.30 14.39 20.37
N PHE A 9 -27.51 13.08 20.19
CA PHE A 9 -26.44 12.16 19.84
C PHE A 9 -25.96 12.52 18.42
N VAL A 10 -24.88 13.28 18.33
CA VAL A 10 -24.12 13.40 17.09
C VAL A 10 -23.39 12.09 16.91
N ILE A 11 -24.00 11.17 16.16
CA ILE A 11 -23.31 10.01 15.62
C ILE A 11 -22.37 10.55 14.56
N SER A 12 -21.12 10.79 14.92
CA SER A 12 -20.04 11.01 13.97
C SER A 12 -19.81 9.69 13.23
N PHE A 13 -20.52 9.52 12.11
CA PHE A 13 -20.14 8.58 11.07
C PHE A 13 -18.77 9.03 10.55
N SER A 14 -17.69 8.51 11.11
CA SER A 14 -16.39 8.47 10.44
C SER A 14 -16.51 7.45 9.31
N GLY A 15 -17.25 7.84 8.27
CA GLY A 15 -17.12 7.19 6.98
C GLY A 15 -15.65 7.27 6.63
N LEU A 16 -14.97 6.12 6.67
CA LEU A 16 -13.70 5.88 5.99
C LEU A 16 -13.95 6.19 4.51
N GLN A 17 -13.92 7.47 4.15
CA GLN A 17 -13.82 7.85 2.75
C GLN A 17 -12.49 7.28 2.30
N ALA A 18 -12.56 6.39 1.32
CA ALA A 18 -11.39 5.97 0.59
C ALA A 18 -10.64 7.24 0.17
N GLN A 19 -9.32 7.24 0.31
CA GLN A 19 -8.51 8.26 -0.33
C GLN A 19 -8.77 8.16 -1.83
N ASP A 20 -9.54 9.11 -2.34
CA ASP A 20 -9.96 9.12 -3.73
C ASP A 20 -8.87 9.84 -4.54
N TYR A 21 -8.22 9.08 -5.41
CA TYR A 21 -7.41 9.62 -6.51
C TYR A 21 -8.37 9.99 -7.64
N GLU A 22 -8.42 11.27 -8.00
CA GLU A 22 -9.37 11.76 -9.00
C GLU A 22 -9.09 11.15 -10.39
N SER A 23 -7.81 10.85 -10.66
CA SER A 23 -7.39 10.45 -12.00
C SER A 23 -7.42 8.95 -12.24
N VAL A 24 -7.67 8.12 -11.20
CA VAL A 24 -7.75 6.65 -11.31
C VAL A 24 -9.02 6.26 -12.06
N HIS A 25 -8.83 5.55 -13.17
CA HIS A 25 -9.93 4.97 -13.91
C HIS A 25 -10.50 3.76 -13.17
N ILE A 26 -11.74 3.90 -12.71
CA ILE A 26 -12.53 2.87 -12.05
C ILE A 26 -13.75 2.56 -12.92
N GLU A 27 -13.94 1.30 -13.27
CA GLU A 27 -15.11 0.86 -14.03
C GLU A 27 -16.41 1.05 -13.24
N LYS A 28 -17.44 1.60 -13.90
CA LYS A 28 -18.74 1.85 -13.26
C LYS A 28 -19.62 0.61 -13.32
N GLY A 29 -20.20 0.23 -12.18
CA GLY A 29 -21.27 -0.76 -12.10
C GLY A 29 -20.84 -2.24 -12.20
N ARG A 30 -19.56 -2.51 -12.49
CA ARG A 30 -19.00 -3.88 -12.59
C ARG A 30 -18.45 -4.42 -11.27
N ASN A 31 -18.16 -5.72 -11.27
CA ASN A 31 -17.34 -6.35 -10.23
C ASN A 31 -15.88 -5.95 -10.46
N PRO A 32 -15.20 -5.29 -9.50
CA PRO A 32 -13.83 -4.83 -9.69
C PRO A 32 -12.78 -5.94 -9.86
N ASP A 33 -13.12 -7.21 -9.60
CA ASP A 33 -12.17 -8.32 -9.78
C ASP A 33 -12.09 -8.82 -11.23
N ILE A 34 -13.06 -8.47 -12.09
CA ILE A 34 -13.23 -9.11 -13.40
C ILE A 34 -12.13 -8.72 -14.39
N ASP A 35 -11.58 -7.52 -14.24
CA ASP A 35 -10.58 -6.98 -15.16
C ASP A 35 -9.15 -7.32 -14.70
N ASN A 36 -9.00 -7.96 -13.53
CA ASN A 36 -7.69 -8.32 -13.01
C ASN A 36 -7.08 -9.46 -13.83
N THR A 37 -5.92 -9.18 -14.41
CA THR A 37 -5.08 -10.15 -15.11
C THR A 37 -3.91 -10.62 -14.24
N ILE A 38 -3.39 -9.71 -13.42
CA ILE A 38 -2.25 -9.92 -12.53
C ILE A 38 -2.77 -10.24 -11.12
N PHE A 39 -3.50 -9.32 -10.50
CA PHE A 39 -3.97 -9.40 -9.11
C PHE A 39 -5.31 -10.14 -8.99
N LYS A 40 -5.37 -11.33 -9.60
CA LYS A 40 -6.53 -12.22 -9.52
C LYS A 40 -6.73 -12.74 -8.11
N THR A 41 -7.98 -12.82 -7.66
CA THR A 41 -8.33 -13.31 -6.33
C THR A 41 -7.68 -14.68 -6.03
N GLY A 42 -7.17 -14.81 -4.82
CA GLY A 42 -6.43 -15.98 -4.36
C GLY A 42 -4.94 -15.94 -4.62
N ARG A 43 -4.41 -14.90 -5.29
CA ARG A 43 -2.97 -14.68 -5.43
C ARG A 43 -2.39 -13.91 -4.26
N GLY A 44 -1.21 -14.35 -3.84
CA GLY A 44 -0.32 -13.63 -2.94
C GLY A 44 0.96 -13.18 -3.64
N PHE A 45 1.38 -11.95 -3.35
CA PHE A 45 2.61 -11.35 -3.84
C PHE A 45 3.48 -10.99 -2.64
N LEU A 46 4.57 -11.73 -2.45
CA LEU A 46 5.50 -11.52 -1.35
C LEU A 46 6.61 -10.57 -1.79
N TYR A 47 6.75 -9.47 -1.06
CA TYR A 47 7.80 -8.49 -1.25
C TYR A 47 8.79 -8.56 -0.11
N GLN A 48 10.06 -8.75 -0.42
CA GLN A 48 11.14 -8.52 0.52
C GLN A 48 11.19 -7.02 0.86
N LEU A 49 11.39 -6.73 2.14
CA LEU A 49 11.42 -5.38 2.69
C LEU A 49 12.84 -5.02 3.10
N SER A 50 13.31 -3.85 2.66
CA SER A 50 14.49 -3.20 3.22
C SER A 50 14.17 -1.76 3.57
N ILE A 51 14.65 -1.29 4.72
CA ILE A 51 14.41 0.08 5.18
C ILE A 51 15.74 0.70 5.57
N TYR A 52 15.94 1.94 5.16
CA TYR A 52 17.11 2.74 5.53
C TYR A 52 16.64 4.05 6.12
N GLU A 53 17.31 4.51 7.17
CA GLU A 53 17.14 5.84 7.74
C GLU A 53 18.47 6.56 7.67
N SER A 54 18.52 7.67 6.94
CA SER A 54 19.73 8.47 6.72
C SER A 54 20.92 7.66 6.18
N GLY A 55 20.63 6.59 5.42
CA GLY A 55 21.63 5.70 4.83
C GLY A 55 21.95 4.45 5.65
N ASP A 56 21.58 4.42 6.93
CA ASP A 56 21.78 3.24 7.78
C ASP A 56 20.61 2.28 7.63
N GLU A 57 20.90 1.00 7.37
CA GLU A 57 19.88 -0.04 7.33
C GLU A 57 19.21 -0.17 8.71
N LYS A 58 17.88 -0.23 8.71
CA LYS A 58 17.05 -0.40 9.90
C LYS A 58 16.20 -1.65 9.77
N GLN A 59 16.01 -2.33 10.89
CA GLN A 59 15.14 -3.51 10.97
C GLN A 59 13.88 -3.15 11.75
N LEU A 60 12.72 -3.48 11.19
CA LEU A 60 11.46 -3.41 11.93
C LEU A 60 11.29 -4.67 12.77
N VAL A 61 10.85 -4.50 14.00
CA VAL A 61 10.65 -5.61 14.93
C VAL A 61 9.21 -5.63 15.40
N PHE A 62 8.65 -6.83 15.54
CA PHE A 62 7.34 -6.98 16.15
C PHE A 62 7.41 -6.55 17.62
N SER A 63 6.45 -5.75 18.09
CA SER A 63 6.31 -5.44 19.51
C SER A 63 4.87 -5.64 19.96
N ASP A 64 4.65 -5.59 21.27
CA ASP A 64 3.33 -5.79 21.87
C ASP A 64 2.36 -4.63 21.57
N THR A 65 2.88 -3.44 21.25
CA THR A 65 2.07 -2.22 21.05
C THR A 65 2.16 -1.64 19.64
N ASP A 66 3.35 -1.60 19.03
CA ASP A 66 3.58 -1.05 17.68
C ASP A 66 4.91 -1.53 17.09
N TRP A 67 5.02 -1.70 15.77
CA TRP A 67 6.30 -2.03 15.16
C TRP A 67 7.15 -0.80 14.96
N ASP A 68 8.39 -0.89 15.41
CA ASP A 68 9.38 0.17 15.33
C ASP A 68 10.76 -0.39 14.98
N PHE A 69 11.72 0.51 14.77
CA PHE A 69 13.09 0.14 14.45
C PHE A 69 13.87 -0.35 15.67
N GLU A 70 14.65 -1.42 15.49
CA GLU A 70 15.67 -1.86 16.46
C GLU A 70 17.07 -1.85 15.83
N GLU A 71 18.09 -1.64 16.67
CA GLU A 71 19.49 -1.70 16.25
C GLU A 71 19.89 -3.15 15.96
N ILE A 72 20.66 -3.38 14.89
CA ILE A 72 21.01 -4.70 14.33
C ILE A 72 21.87 -5.57 15.29
N SER A 73 22.16 -5.09 16.50
CA SER A 73 23.10 -5.72 17.43
C SER A 73 22.52 -6.91 18.23
N GLN A 74 21.21 -7.18 18.17
CA GLN A 74 20.62 -8.30 18.93
C GLN A 74 19.60 -9.11 18.11
N GLU A 75 19.70 -10.44 18.22
CA GLU A 75 18.61 -11.35 17.90
C GLU A 75 17.41 -10.98 18.77
N SER A 76 16.53 -10.13 18.25
CA SER A 76 15.30 -9.78 18.95
C SER A 76 14.46 -11.03 19.12
N SER A 77 14.19 -11.43 20.37
CA SER A 77 13.29 -12.55 20.68
C SER A 77 11.87 -12.34 20.15
N LYS A 78 11.55 -11.10 19.76
CA LYS A 78 10.25 -10.71 19.23
C LYS A 78 10.13 -10.91 17.72
N GLY A 79 11.21 -11.25 17.01
CA GLY A 79 11.20 -11.51 15.57
C GLY A 79 11.15 -10.24 14.71
N GLN A 80 11.72 -10.32 13.51
CA GLN A 80 11.89 -9.19 12.59
C GLN A 80 10.84 -9.21 11.49
N VAL A 81 10.35 -8.04 11.06
CA VAL A 81 9.54 -7.89 9.86
C VAL A 81 10.48 -7.75 8.67
N ASN A 82 10.52 -8.76 7.80
CA ASN A 82 11.44 -8.77 6.65
C ASN A 82 10.72 -8.88 5.29
N SER A 83 9.39 -9.07 5.29
CA SER A 83 8.61 -9.14 4.07
C SER A 83 7.16 -8.69 4.29
N ILE A 84 6.54 -8.25 3.21
CA ILE A 84 5.13 -7.85 3.15
C ILE A 84 4.46 -8.70 2.09
N ILE A 85 3.34 -9.34 2.44
CA ILE A 85 2.53 -10.10 1.48
C ILE A 85 1.25 -9.33 1.14
N TYR A 86 0.99 -9.18 -0.16
CA TYR A 86 -0.26 -8.65 -0.70
C TYR A 86 -1.12 -9.81 -1.16
N LEU A 87 -2.25 -10.03 -0.50
CA LEU A 87 -3.18 -11.13 -0.80
C LEU A 87 -4.47 -10.56 -1.39
N THR A 88 -4.82 -10.99 -2.58
CA THR A 88 -6.07 -10.61 -3.23
C THR A 88 -7.20 -11.50 -2.73
N ALA A 89 -8.16 -10.92 -2.00
CA ALA A 89 -9.16 -11.67 -1.25
C ALA A 89 -10.48 -11.83 -2.05
N SER A 90 -11.08 -13.01 -1.96
CA SER A 90 -12.40 -13.32 -2.55
C SER A 90 -13.51 -12.87 -1.61
N VAL A 91 -13.71 -11.56 -1.49
CA VAL A 91 -14.72 -11.00 -0.58
C VAL A 91 -16.05 -10.74 -1.29
N ASN A 92 -17.12 -11.25 -0.69
CA ASN A 92 -18.50 -10.95 -1.09
C ASN A 92 -18.71 -9.44 -1.23
N ARG A 93 -19.30 -8.99 -2.35
CA ARG A 93 -19.44 -7.55 -2.68
C ARG A 93 -20.10 -6.71 -1.57
N SER A 94 -21.03 -7.28 -0.79
CA SER A 94 -21.69 -6.60 0.33
C SER A 94 -20.80 -6.38 1.55
N LYS A 95 -19.71 -7.16 1.68
CA LYS A 95 -18.77 -7.14 2.81
C LYS A 95 -17.45 -6.41 2.48
N ARG A 96 -17.30 -5.90 1.26
CA ARG A 96 -16.08 -5.18 0.85
C ARG A 96 -15.96 -3.84 1.56
N ILE A 97 -14.72 -3.47 1.87
CA ILE A 97 -14.42 -2.14 2.40
C ILE A 97 -14.65 -1.09 1.32
N ASN A 98 -14.26 -1.40 0.08
CA ASN A 98 -14.55 -0.56 -1.07
C ASN A 98 -15.14 -1.38 -2.22
N LYS A 99 -16.40 -1.10 -2.57
CA LYS A 99 -17.13 -1.80 -3.65
C LYS A 99 -16.56 -1.56 -5.06
N LYS A 100 -15.64 -0.61 -5.20
CA LYS A 100 -14.99 -0.21 -6.46
C LYS A 100 -13.59 -0.81 -6.65
N GLN A 101 -13.09 -1.55 -5.66
CA GLN A 101 -11.73 -2.08 -5.66
C GLN A 101 -11.75 -3.58 -5.40
N THR A 102 -10.75 -4.27 -5.94
CA THR A 102 -10.44 -5.64 -5.50
C THR A 102 -9.90 -5.57 -4.09
N GLU A 103 -10.45 -6.38 -3.18
CA GLU A 103 -10.02 -6.37 -1.77
C GLU A 103 -8.62 -6.97 -1.65
N VAL A 104 -7.75 -6.28 -0.92
CA VAL A 104 -6.38 -6.72 -0.66
C VAL A 104 -6.15 -6.81 0.84
N ILE A 105 -5.72 -7.97 1.31
CA ILE A 105 -5.22 -8.19 2.67
C ILE A 105 -3.70 -8.06 2.62
N ILE A 106 -3.14 -7.11 3.35
CA ILE A 106 -1.70 -6.97 3.51
C ILE A 106 -1.30 -7.61 4.83
N GLY A 107 -0.41 -8.61 4.77
CA GLY A 107 0.19 -9.27 5.92
C GLY A 107 1.68 -8.95 6.02
N PHE A 108 2.23 -9.11 7.23
CA PHE A 108 3.64 -8.83 7.51
C PHE A 108 4.32 -10.07 8.08
N GLU A 109 5.45 -10.41 7.47
CA GLU A 109 6.10 -11.71 7.61
C GLU A 109 7.42 -11.60 8.41
N PRO A 110 7.81 -12.64 9.15
CA PRO A 110 7.30 -14.03 9.11
C PRO A 110 6.13 -14.34 10.07
N GLN A 111 5.79 -13.45 11.01
CA GLN A 111 4.82 -13.78 12.06
C GLN A 111 3.38 -13.86 11.55
N GLY A 112 3.01 -13.01 10.59
CA GLY A 112 1.67 -12.99 9.99
C GLY A 112 0.54 -12.77 11.00
N LYS A 113 0.75 -12.00 12.08
CA LYS A 113 -0.32 -11.77 13.09
C LYS A 113 -1.08 -10.46 12.90
N THR A 114 -0.50 -9.53 12.16
CA THR A 114 -1.10 -8.23 11.90
C THR A 114 -1.42 -8.17 10.43
N PHE A 115 -2.66 -7.75 10.16
CA PHE A 115 -3.18 -7.60 8.82
C PHE A 115 -3.92 -6.28 8.71
N GLN A 116 -3.97 -5.79 7.49
CA GLN A 116 -4.76 -4.64 7.12
C GLN A 116 -5.46 -4.92 5.81
N ASN A 117 -6.66 -4.39 5.70
CA ASN A 117 -7.47 -4.52 4.52
C ASN A 117 -7.47 -3.21 3.74
N THR A 118 -7.34 -3.34 2.44
CA THR A 118 -7.27 -2.22 1.49
C THR A 118 -7.77 -2.67 0.12
N GLY A 119 -7.39 -1.98 -0.95
CA GLY A 119 -7.75 -2.40 -2.29
C GLY A 119 -6.74 -2.07 -3.37
N ILE A 120 -7.02 -2.65 -4.53
CA ILE A 120 -6.34 -2.41 -5.80
C ILE A 120 -7.39 -2.14 -6.88
N VAL A 121 -7.02 -1.30 -7.85
CA VAL A 121 -7.73 -1.14 -9.11
C VAL A 121 -6.80 -1.63 -10.21
N GLU A 122 -7.20 -2.65 -10.96
CA GLU A 122 -6.52 -3.12 -12.15
C GLU A 122 -7.53 -3.20 -13.29
N ASN A 123 -7.20 -2.62 -14.43
CA ASN A 123 -7.98 -2.74 -15.67
C ASN A 123 -7.10 -2.37 -16.88
N ALA A 124 -7.68 -2.36 -18.07
CA ALA A 124 -6.97 -2.06 -19.31
C ALA A 124 -6.36 -0.64 -19.37
N GLN A 125 -6.78 0.29 -18.50
CA GLN A 125 -6.31 1.68 -18.52
C GLN A 125 -5.22 1.94 -17.47
N ASN A 126 -5.31 1.32 -16.30
CA ASN A 126 -4.36 1.54 -15.22
C ASN A 126 -4.28 0.38 -14.22
N ILE A 127 -3.21 0.46 -13.42
CA ILE A 127 -3.14 -0.22 -12.13
C ILE A 127 -2.83 0.77 -11.01
N TRP A 128 -3.57 0.71 -9.92
CA TRP A 128 -3.38 1.50 -8.70
C TRP A 128 -3.45 0.56 -7.50
N LEU A 129 -2.41 0.54 -6.69
CA LEU A 129 -2.31 -0.31 -5.51
C LEU A 129 -2.13 0.55 -4.27
N HIS A 130 -2.93 0.30 -3.24
CA HIS A 130 -2.78 0.99 -1.98
C HIS A 130 -1.52 0.50 -1.22
N PRO A 131 -0.67 1.39 -0.69
CA PRO A 131 0.47 0.98 0.12
C PRO A 131 0.04 0.39 1.47
N PRO A 132 0.96 -0.29 2.18
CA PRO A 132 0.77 -0.64 3.58
C PRO A 132 0.67 0.64 4.42
N ARG A 133 -0.15 0.63 5.48
CA ARG A 133 -0.44 1.82 6.30
C ARG A 133 -0.56 1.54 7.80
N SER A 134 -0.06 0.39 8.24
CA SER A 134 0.02 0.03 9.66
C SER A 134 1.37 0.44 10.24
N ASN A 135 1.39 0.88 11.50
CA ASN A 135 2.61 1.16 12.28
C ASN A 135 3.55 2.12 11.54
N PHE A 136 4.83 1.77 11.39
CA PHE A 136 5.82 2.52 10.60
C PHE A 136 5.29 2.93 9.21
N PHE A 137 4.54 2.05 8.54
CA PHE A 137 4.08 2.30 7.18
C PHE A 137 2.98 3.35 7.06
N LYS A 138 2.45 3.89 8.17
CA LYS A 138 1.60 5.10 8.12
C LYS A 138 2.28 6.24 7.35
N ILE A 139 3.61 6.32 7.34
CA ILE A 139 4.36 7.31 6.58
C ILE A 139 4.13 7.21 5.06
N LEU A 140 3.76 6.04 4.54
CA LEU A 140 3.49 5.85 3.11
C LEU A 140 2.19 6.51 2.66
N GLU A 141 1.32 6.90 3.58
CA GLU A 141 0.13 7.72 3.31
C GLU A 141 0.48 9.15 2.91
N LEU A 142 1.71 9.59 3.21
CA LEU A 142 2.27 10.88 2.78
C LEU A 142 2.96 10.79 1.41
N CYS A 143 3.05 9.58 0.84
CA CYS A 143 3.80 9.31 -0.39
C CYS A 143 2.85 9.10 -1.57
N PRO A 144 3.34 9.22 -2.82
CA PRO A 144 2.57 8.78 -3.97
C PRO A 144 2.28 7.28 -3.85
N PHE A 145 1.07 6.85 -4.21
CA PHE A 145 0.76 5.42 -4.23
C PHE A 145 1.27 4.79 -5.53
N PRO A 146 1.58 3.48 -5.53
CA PRO A 146 1.91 2.74 -6.74
C PRO A 146 0.78 2.85 -7.76
N TYR A 147 1.04 3.61 -8.83
CA TYR A 147 0.05 3.95 -9.82
C TYR A 147 0.68 4.09 -11.20
N VAL A 148 0.18 3.30 -12.16
CA VAL A 148 0.67 3.27 -13.53
C VAL A 148 -0.51 3.37 -14.49
N LYS A 149 -0.42 4.29 -15.45
CA LYS A 149 -1.35 4.40 -16.59
C LYS A 149 -0.71 3.79 -17.83
N PHE A 150 -1.48 3.00 -18.58
CA PHE A 150 -0.98 2.23 -19.73
C PHE A 150 -1.07 2.95 -21.08
N SER A 151 -1.57 4.19 -21.11
CA SER A 151 -1.81 4.91 -22.37
C SER A 151 -0.53 5.29 -23.14
N SER A 152 0.60 5.53 -22.44
CA SER A 152 1.90 5.81 -23.07
C SER A 152 3.06 5.59 -22.10
N ALA A 153 4.20 5.14 -22.63
CA ALA A 153 5.42 4.89 -21.88
C ALA A 153 6.12 6.17 -21.35
N ASP A 154 5.72 7.36 -21.83
CA ASP A 154 6.25 8.66 -21.41
C ASP A 154 5.17 9.60 -20.85
N LEU A 155 4.00 9.04 -20.50
CA LEU A 155 2.86 9.79 -19.97
C LEU A 155 3.22 10.52 -18.68
N LYS A 156 2.71 11.75 -18.52
CA LYS A 156 2.71 12.49 -17.26
C LYS A 156 1.28 12.79 -16.84
N TRP A 157 1.02 12.73 -15.54
CA TRP A 157 -0.27 13.11 -14.98
C TRP A 157 -0.09 13.64 -13.56
N GLN A 158 -1.15 14.25 -13.03
CA GLN A 158 -1.20 14.79 -11.68
C GLN A 158 -2.39 14.17 -10.95
N ASP A 159 -2.28 14.12 -9.63
CA ASP A 159 -3.36 13.73 -8.75
C ASP A 159 -3.24 14.50 -7.43
N LYS A 160 -4.23 14.33 -6.56
CA LYS A 160 -4.21 14.87 -5.20
C LYS A 160 -4.67 13.78 -4.25
N ILE A 161 -4.08 13.76 -3.06
CA ILE A 161 -4.59 12.92 -1.98
C ILE A 161 -4.90 13.79 -0.76
N LYS A 162 -6.08 13.59 -0.20
CA LYS A 162 -6.47 14.19 1.07
C LYS A 162 -6.13 13.22 2.20
N ILE A 163 -5.40 13.72 3.19
CA ILE A 163 -5.01 12.96 4.38
C ILE A 163 -5.52 13.67 5.64
N ASP A 164 -5.94 12.89 6.64
CA ASP A 164 -6.36 13.40 7.94
C ASP A 164 -5.26 13.15 9.00
N GLN A 165 -5.43 13.72 10.19
CA GLN A 165 -4.45 13.65 11.28
C GLN A 165 -4.15 12.23 11.79
N LYS A 166 -4.93 11.19 11.45
CA LYS A 166 -4.66 9.82 11.94
C LYS A 166 -3.38 9.22 11.35
N TRP A 167 -2.86 9.82 10.28
CA TRP A 167 -1.61 9.44 9.61
C TRP A 167 -0.38 10.14 10.17
N GLN A 168 -0.57 11.01 11.16
CA GLN A 168 0.52 11.69 11.83
C GLN A 168 1.29 10.75 12.75
N ASP A 169 2.57 11.03 12.95
CA ASP A 169 3.45 10.30 13.86
C ASP A 169 4.63 11.20 14.23
N SER A 170 4.96 11.24 15.53
CA SER A 170 6.05 12.09 16.04
C SER A 170 7.41 11.75 15.44
N ARG A 171 7.59 10.55 14.88
CA ARG A 171 8.83 10.16 14.19
C ARG A 171 9.07 10.94 12.90
N TRP A 172 8.03 11.36 12.18
CA TRP A 172 8.18 12.05 10.89
C TRP A 172 7.45 13.39 10.77
N ALA A 173 6.18 13.47 11.17
CA ALA A 173 5.40 14.69 11.06
C ALA A 173 4.13 14.64 11.92
N THR A 174 3.83 15.76 12.59
CA THR A 174 2.58 16.01 13.32
C THR A 174 1.90 17.26 12.77
N TRP A 175 0.57 17.26 12.68
CA TRP A 175 -0.18 18.40 12.15
C TRP A 175 -1.62 18.47 12.65
N GLU A 176 -2.25 19.61 12.37
CA GLU A 176 -3.67 19.86 12.65
C GLU A 176 -4.55 19.83 11.41
N GLY A 177 -5.72 19.21 11.53
CA GLY A 177 -6.72 19.09 10.47
C GLY A 177 -6.31 18.22 9.27
N ASP A 178 -7.04 18.38 8.18
CA ASP A 178 -6.79 17.67 6.94
C ASP A 178 -5.72 18.38 6.11
N GLN A 179 -4.88 17.61 5.42
CA GLN A 179 -3.92 18.12 4.43
C GLN A 179 -4.27 17.60 3.04
N THR A 180 -3.92 18.38 2.02
CA THR A 180 -3.97 17.94 0.62
C THR A 180 -2.55 17.89 0.10
N ILE A 181 -2.15 16.73 -0.42
CA ILE A 181 -0.83 16.51 -1.00
C ILE A 181 -0.98 16.48 -2.51
N ASP A 182 -0.20 17.32 -3.20
CA ASP A 182 -0.12 17.33 -4.65
C ASP A 182 0.82 16.22 -5.13
N LEU A 183 0.35 15.44 -6.10
CA LEU A 183 1.07 14.30 -6.65
C LEU A 183 1.36 14.52 -8.14
N ILE A 184 2.60 14.25 -8.54
CA ILE A 184 3.03 14.29 -9.94
C ILE A 184 3.56 12.92 -10.31
N TYR A 185 3.10 12.37 -11.42
CA TYR A 185 3.50 11.07 -11.94
C TYR A 185 4.08 11.22 -13.35
N ALA A 186 5.06 10.39 -13.67
CA ALA A 186 5.62 10.29 -15.00
C ALA A 186 6.12 8.88 -15.29
N ASN A 187 5.60 8.26 -16.34
CA ASN A 187 6.23 7.09 -16.94
C ASN A 187 7.57 7.52 -17.59
N LYS A 188 8.57 6.64 -17.52
CA LYS A 188 9.97 6.90 -17.90
C LYS A 188 10.49 5.87 -18.90
N GLY A 189 9.60 5.25 -19.66
CA GLY A 189 9.95 4.18 -20.59
C GLY A 189 10.17 2.83 -19.90
N PHE A 190 10.64 1.87 -20.71
CA PHE A 190 10.88 0.50 -20.28
C PHE A 190 12.34 0.26 -19.94
N LYS A 191 12.59 -0.56 -18.92
CA LYS A 191 13.91 -1.05 -18.55
C LYS A 191 13.81 -2.53 -18.15
N ASN A 192 14.82 -3.31 -18.47
CA ASN A 192 14.93 -4.66 -17.93
C ASN A 192 15.47 -4.62 -16.50
N ILE A 193 14.79 -5.32 -15.61
CA ILE A 193 15.09 -5.38 -14.18
C ILE A 193 15.29 -6.84 -13.81
N ALA A 194 16.46 -7.16 -13.28
CA ALA A 194 16.70 -8.44 -12.64
C ALA A 194 16.02 -8.46 -11.27
N SER A 195 15.35 -9.56 -10.95
CA SER A 195 14.79 -9.85 -9.64
C SER A 195 15.03 -11.32 -9.27
N HIS A 196 14.62 -11.70 -8.07
CA HIS A 196 14.67 -13.09 -7.59
C HIS A 196 13.85 -14.06 -8.45
N LEU A 197 12.86 -13.55 -9.20
CA LEU A 197 11.98 -14.35 -10.05
C LEU A 197 12.44 -14.39 -11.52
N GLY A 198 13.52 -13.70 -11.88
CA GLY A 198 14.04 -13.62 -13.25
C GLY A 198 14.23 -12.18 -13.72
N GLU A 199 14.42 -12.00 -15.02
CA GLU A 199 14.55 -10.68 -15.63
C GLU A 199 13.20 -10.25 -16.24
N PHE A 200 12.73 -9.07 -15.86
CA PHE A 200 11.46 -8.52 -16.32
C PHE A 200 11.66 -7.23 -17.08
N ARG A 201 11.02 -7.12 -18.25
CA ARG A 201 10.85 -5.82 -18.91
C ARG A 201 9.79 -5.03 -18.15
N CYS A 202 10.21 -3.98 -17.44
CA CYS A 202 9.35 -3.17 -16.60
C CYS A 202 9.15 -1.78 -17.19
N LEU A 203 7.90 -1.28 -17.15
CA LEU A 203 7.60 0.13 -17.28
C LEU A 203 7.99 0.83 -15.98
N ILE A 204 8.81 1.87 -16.09
CA ILE A 204 9.26 2.66 -14.95
C ILE A 204 8.33 3.83 -14.77
N THR A 205 7.79 4.02 -13.57
CA THR A 205 7.02 5.22 -13.22
C THR A 205 7.68 5.89 -12.03
N LYS A 206 8.05 7.16 -12.21
CA LYS A 206 8.54 8.02 -11.12
C LYS A 206 7.44 8.97 -10.72
N SER A 207 7.16 9.04 -9.43
CA SER A 207 6.16 9.91 -8.85
C SER A 207 6.70 10.68 -7.66
N THR A 208 6.13 11.85 -7.43
CA THR A 208 6.56 12.80 -6.39
C THR A 208 5.33 13.31 -5.65
N ALA A 209 5.41 13.34 -4.33
CA ALA A 209 4.47 13.98 -3.43
C ALA A 209 5.16 15.20 -2.81
N LYS A 210 4.49 16.35 -2.83
CA LYS A 210 4.96 17.56 -2.14
C LYS A 210 3.98 17.94 -1.06
N SER A 211 4.49 18.06 0.16
CA SER A 211 3.74 18.50 1.33
C SER A 211 4.52 19.59 2.08
N THR A 212 3.89 20.16 3.10
CA THR A 212 4.55 21.10 4.03
C THR A 212 5.65 20.45 4.86
N PHE A 213 5.67 19.11 4.98
CA PHE A 213 6.64 18.36 5.77
C PHE A 213 7.87 17.93 4.98
N GLY A 214 7.81 18.06 3.65
CA GLY A 214 8.88 17.65 2.75
C GLY A 214 8.36 16.99 1.47
N GLU A 215 9.32 16.47 0.70
CA GLU A 215 9.08 15.76 -0.55
C GLU A 215 9.27 14.26 -0.35
N SER A 216 8.40 13.48 -0.98
CA SER A 216 8.54 12.02 -1.07
C SER A 216 8.49 11.61 -2.54
N ILE A 217 9.30 10.63 -2.91
CA ILE A 217 9.41 10.08 -4.26
C ILE A 217 9.08 8.60 -4.20
N LEU A 218 8.34 8.10 -5.18
CA LEU A 218 8.17 6.68 -5.43
C LEU A 218 8.64 6.37 -6.86
N THR A 219 9.52 5.39 -7.01
CA THR A 219 9.84 4.78 -8.31
C THR A 219 9.30 3.36 -8.33
N THR A 220 8.38 3.07 -9.26
CA THR A 220 7.84 1.72 -9.46
C THR A 220 8.40 1.09 -10.74
N TYR A 221 8.55 -0.23 -10.69
CA TYR A 221 9.02 -1.07 -11.78
C TYR A 221 7.92 -2.08 -12.08
N PHE A 222 7.04 -1.77 -13.04
CA PHE A 222 5.84 -2.56 -13.31
C PHE A 222 6.00 -3.44 -14.55
N ASN A 223 5.74 -4.73 -14.41
CA ASN A 223 5.65 -5.68 -15.52
C ASN A 223 4.19 -6.14 -15.72
N SER A 224 3.77 -6.30 -16.97
CA SER A 224 2.39 -6.63 -17.33
C SER A 224 1.94 -8.05 -17.00
N GLU A 225 2.85 -8.94 -16.58
CA GLU A 225 2.54 -10.33 -16.24
C GLU A 225 2.57 -10.57 -14.73
N VAL A 226 3.54 -9.97 -14.05
CA VAL A 226 3.80 -10.21 -12.61
C VAL A 226 3.48 -9.02 -11.70
N GLY A 227 3.14 -7.86 -12.26
CA GLY A 227 2.79 -6.67 -11.49
C GLY A 227 4.00 -5.82 -11.10
N PHE A 228 3.97 -5.24 -9.91
CA PHE A 228 5.10 -4.46 -9.40
C PHE A 228 6.25 -5.40 -9.04
N VAL A 229 7.34 -5.34 -9.80
CA VAL A 229 8.57 -6.11 -9.52
C VAL A 229 9.37 -5.45 -8.40
N LYS A 230 9.33 -4.11 -8.35
CA LYS A 230 10.05 -3.31 -7.36
C LYS A 230 9.32 -1.99 -7.10
N MET A 231 9.35 -1.53 -5.85
CA MET A 231 8.87 -0.22 -5.42
C MET A 231 9.92 0.43 -4.50
N GLU A 232 10.44 1.58 -4.90
CA GLU A 232 11.46 2.34 -4.19
C GLU A 232 10.87 3.66 -3.70
N TYR A 233 10.73 3.80 -2.39
CA TYR A 233 10.29 5.04 -1.76
C TYR A 233 11.49 5.80 -1.20
N GLU A 234 11.59 7.08 -1.51
CA GLU A 234 12.44 8.05 -0.81
C GLU A 234 11.52 9.03 -0.09
N ILE A 235 11.59 9.12 1.24
CA ILE A 235 10.53 9.73 2.05
C ILE A 235 11.13 10.84 2.92
N LEU A 236 10.68 12.08 2.66
CA LEU A 236 11.05 13.27 3.41
C LEU A 236 12.58 13.49 3.53
N GLY A 237 13.33 13.01 2.54
CA GLY A 237 14.80 13.04 2.54
C GLY A 237 15.47 12.26 3.68
N ARG A 238 14.71 11.43 4.41
CA ARG A 238 15.18 10.71 5.60
C ARG A 238 15.11 9.20 5.45
N TYR A 239 13.99 8.67 4.97
CA TYR A 239 13.80 7.23 4.88
C TYR A 239 13.88 6.74 3.44
N THR A 240 14.46 5.56 3.24
CA THR A 240 14.28 4.78 2.02
C THR A 240 13.55 3.50 2.38
N VAL A 241 12.47 3.19 1.67
CA VAL A 241 11.74 1.92 1.82
C VAL A 241 11.76 1.21 0.48
N LEU A 242 12.29 -0.01 0.47
CA LEU A 242 12.41 -0.84 -0.71
C LEU A 242 11.52 -2.09 -0.55
N LEU A 243 10.70 -2.34 -1.56
CA LEU A 243 9.89 -3.54 -1.70
C LEU A 243 10.26 -4.25 -3.00
N GLU A 244 10.77 -5.47 -2.92
CA GLU A 244 11.19 -6.28 -4.08
C GLU A 244 10.38 -7.56 -4.15
N LEU A 245 9.72 -7.82 -5.28
CA LEU A 245 8.93 -9.03 -5.46
C LEU A 245 9.83 -10.26 -5.47
N VAL A 246 9.61 -11.17 -4.53
CA VAL A 246 10.41 -12.40 -4.36
C VAL A 246 9.61 -13.67 -4.58
N GLU A 247 8.28 -13.63 -4.44
CA GLU A 247 7.42 -14.79 -4.65
C GLU A 247 6.02 -14.37 -5.11
N ILE A 248 5.45 -15.16 -6.04
CA ILE A 248 4.01 -15.14 -6.33
C ILE A 248 3.47 -16.53 -6.02
N LYS A 249 2.44 -16.61 -5.18
CA LYS A 249 1.84 -17.87 -4.77
C LYS A 249 0.33 -17.87 -4.95
N GLU A 250 -0.19 -18.97 -5.47
CA GLU A 250 -1.62 -19.24 -5.58
C GLU A 250 -2.10 -19.95 -4.31
N PHE A 251 -3.05 -19.36 -3.60
CA PHE A 251 -3.65 -19.92 -2.38
C PHE A 251 -5.08 -20.44 -2.60
N GLY A 252 -5.63 -20.26 -3.80
CA GLY A 252 -7.07 -20.38 -4.04
C GLY A 252 -7.86 -19.31 -3.30
N GLU A 253 -9.17 -19.46 -3.11
CA GLU A 253 -9.99 -18.43 -2.45
C GLU A 253 -9.46 -18.05 -1.06
N ILE A 254 -9.12 -16.77 -0.84
CA ILE A 254 -8.77 -16.24 0.49
C ILE A 254 -9.93 -15.42 0.99
N LEU A 255 -10.54 -15.85 2.10
CA LEU A 255 -11.74 -15.20 2.66
C LEU A 255 -11.43 -14.23 3.80
N SER A 256 -10.33 -14.46 4.52
CA SER A 256 -9.91 -13.65 5.67
C SER A 256 -8.42 -13.85 5.99
N PRO A 257 -7.85 -13.04 6.89
CA PRO A 257 -6.50 -13.27 7.39
C PRO A 257 -6.29 -14.64 8.06
N GLU A 258 -7.29 -15.14 8.79
CA GLU A 258 -7.22 -16.45 9.45
C GLU A 258 -7.17 -17.59 8.42
N ASP A 259 -7.94 -17.47 7.34
CA ASP A 259 -7.91 -18.42 6.24
C ASP A 259 -6.52 -18.46 5.56
N TYR A 260 -5.92 -17.28 5.32
CA TYR A 260 -4.54 -17.20 4.85
C TYR A 260 -3.56 -17.93 5.79
N LEU A 261 -3.66 -17.71 7.11
CA LEU A 261 -2.76 -18.35 8.07
C LEU A 261 -2.88 -19.88 8.09
N ILE A 262 -4.08 -20.42 7.86
CA ILE A 262 -4.29 -21.86 7.73
C ILE A 262 -3.64 -22.36 6.43
N LYS A 263 -3.85 -21.66 5.31
CA LYS A 263 -3.34 -22.05 3.99
C LYS A 263 -1.83 -21.94 3.87
N LYS A 264 -1.22 -20.94 4.51
CA LYS A 264 0.24 -20.76 4.55
C LYS A 264 0.98 -21.96 5.16
N ARG A 265 0.35 -22.65 6.11
CA ARG A 265 0.94 -23.82 6.81
C ARG A 265 0.81 -25.13 6.04
N ARG A 266 0.08 -25.14 4.92
CA ARG A 266 -0.08 -26.30 4.04
C ARG A 266 0.92 -26.22 2.89
#